data_AF-E3J2A9-F1
#
_entry.id   AF-E3J2A9-F1
#
_cell.length_a   1.000
_cell.length_b   1.000
_cell.length_c   1.000
_cell.angle_alpha   90.00
_cell.angle_beta   90.00
_cell.angle_gamma   90.00
#
_symmetry.space_group_name_H-M   'P 1'
#
loop_
_entity.id
_entity.type
_entity.pdbx_description
1 polymer ?
#
loop_
_entity_poly.entity_id
_entity_poly.type
_entity_poly.pdbx_seq_one_letter_code
_entity_poly.pdbx_strand_id
1 'polypeptide(L)'
;MARDFDAPRGGDGDDDLQEQSLEALKAQRVGAAADLGDDVDALEADLDLPDAEVRDEELALRVLPRQADEFTCTSCFLVHHRSQLADVRRTVCSDCAA
;
A
#
# COMPACT_ATOMS: atom_id res chain seq x y z
N MET A 1 4.63 -15.57 -7.30
CA MET A 1 5.42 -14.47 -7.90
C MET A 1 5.01 -13.19 -7.19
N ALA A 2 5.94 -12.49 -6.54
CA ALA A 2 5.65 -11.22 -5.88
C ALA A 2 5.52 -10.14 -6.96
N ARG A 3 4.38 -9.47 -7.02
CA ARG A 3 4.21 -8.29 -7.87
C ARG A 3 4.94 -7.15 -7.17
N ASP A 4 5.93 -6.58 -7.86
CA ASP A 4 6.69 -5.42 -7.41
C ASP A 4 5.83 -4.17 -7.64
N PHE A 5 5.49 -3.47 -6.55
CA PHE A 5 4.64 -2.29 -6.55
C PHE A 5 5.45 -0.99 -6.36
N ASP A 6 6.79 -1.05 -6.39
CA ASP A 6 7.67 0.09 -6.13
C ASP A 6 8.14 0.80 -7.42
N ALA A 7 7.58 0.41 -8.57
CA ALA A 7 7.90 1.04 -9.85
C ALA A 7 7.27 2.44 -9.94
N PRO A 8 8.07 3.51 -10.18
CA PRO A 8 7.53 4.84 -10.36
C PRO A 8 6.63 4.87 -11.60
N ARG A 9 5.39 5.35 -11.41
CA ARG A 9 4.42 5.50 -12.50
C ARG A 9 5.00 6.50 -13.51
N GLY A 10 5.30 6.04 -14.72
CA GLY A 10 5.86 6.87 -15.78
C GLY A 10 4.93 8.02 -16.11
N GLY A 11 5.35 9.25 -15.80
CA GLY A 11 4.65 10.47 -16.19
C GLY A 11 4.97 10.84 -17.63
N ASP A 12 4.03 11.56 -18.25
CA ASP A 12 4.16 12.39 -19.46
C ASP A 12 3.84 11.72 -20.82
N GLY A 13 3.46 10.45 -20.88
CA GLY A 13 2.94 9.82 -22.11
C GLY A 13 1.68 8.98 -21.93
N ASP A 14 1.41 8.53 -20.71
CA ASP A 14 0.20 7.78 -20.35
C ASP A 14 -0.99 8.73 -20.11
N ASP A 15 -0.73 9.98 -19.69
CA ASP A 15 -1.77 10.95 -19.33
C ASP A 15 -2.57 11.40 -20.57
N ASP A 16 -1.93 11.84 -21.66
CA ASP A 16 -2.61 12.22 -22.91
C ASP A 16 -3.40 11.06 -23.55
N LEU A 17 -2.89 9.82 -23.43
CA LEU A 17 -3.57 8.61 -23.93
C LEU A 17 -4.72 8.19 -23.02
N GLN A 18 -4.57 8.35 -21.70
CA GLN A 18 -5.64 8.15 -20.73
C GLN A 18 -6.73 9.21 -20.88
N GLU A 19 -6.39 10.48 -21.11
CA GLU A 19 -7.35 11.55 -21.34
C GLU A 19 -8.21 11.27 -22.59
N GLN A 20 -7.57 10.89 -23.71
CA GLN A 20 -8.28 10.49 -24.94
C GLN A 20 -9.16 9.26 -24.73
N SER A 21 -8.69 8.27 -23.96
CA SER A 21 -9.46 7.07 -23.60
C SER A 21 -10.66 7.39 -22.70
N LEU A 22 -10.48 8.30 -21.72
CA LEU A 22 -11.52 8.75 -20.81
C LEU A 22 -12.59 9.58 -21.54
N GLU A 23 -12.22 10.41 -22.51
CA GLU A 23 -13.18 11.13 -23.35
C GLU A 23 -14.00 10.18 -24.25
N ALA A 24 -13.37 9.17 -24.84
CA ALA A 24 -14.07 8.15 -25.61
C ALA A 24 -15.05 7.34 -24.72
N LEU A 25 -14.64 6.98 -23.51
CA LEU A 25 -15.50 6.31 -22.52
C LEU A 25 -16.65 7.19 -22.04
N LYS A 26 -16.42 8.50 -21.86
CA LYS A 26 -17.48 9.47 -21.52
C LYS A 26 -18.50 9.60 -22.65
N ALA A 27 -18.04 9.69 -23.91
CA ALA A 27 -18.94 9.75 -25.06
C ALA A 27 -19.78 8.46 -25.19
N GLN A 28 -19.18 7.30 -24.94
CA GLN A 28 -19.89 6.02 -24.89
C GLN A 28 -20.90 5.97 -23.73
N ARG A 29 -20.54 6.51 -22.55
CA ARG A 29 -21.45 6.60 -21.39
C ARG A 29 -22.64 7.52 -21.65
N VAL A 30 -22.44 8.66 -22.30
CA VAL A 30 -23.53 9.58 -22.68
C VAL A 30 -24.45 8.92 -23.70
N GLY A 31 -23.91 8.17 -24.66
CA GLY A 31 -24.70 7.38 -25.61
C GLY A 31 -25.49 6.26 -24.94
N ALA A 32 -24.90 5.56 -23.97
CA ALA A 32 -25.58 4.52 -23.19
C ALA A 32 -26.61 5.09 -22.20
N ALA A 33 -26.36 6.26 -21.61
CA ALA A 33 -27.31 6.96 -20.74
C ALA A 33 -28.54 7.49 -21.51
N ALA A 34 -28.37 7.82 -22.80
CA ALA A 34 -29.50 8.17 -23.67
C ALA A 34 -30.39 6.97 -24.05
N ASP A 35 -29.87 5.74 -23.94
CA ASP A 35 -30.58 4.47 -24.20
C ASP A 35 -31.33 3.92 -22.96
N LEU A 36 -30.95 4.39 -21.77
CA LEU A 36 -31.47 3.97 -20.46
C LEU A 36 -32.46 4.97 -19.85
N GLY A 37 -33.22 5.69 -20.68
CA GLY A 37 -34.01 6.88 -20.27
C GLY A 37 -34.74 6.75 -18.93
N ASP A 38 -34.69 7.81 -18.10
CA ASP A 38 -35.35 7.99 -16.78
C ASP A 38 -35.11 6.91 -15.69
N ASP A 39 -34.53 5.76 -16.05
CA ASP A 39 -34.31 4.61 -15.16
C ASP A 39 -33.04 4.72 -14.30
N VAL A 40 -32.23 5.77 -14.50
CA VAL A 40 -30.96 5.99 -13.79
C VAL A 40 -31.20 6.46 -12.36
N ASP A 41 -32.24 7.28 -12.13
CA ASP A 41 -32.61 7.83 -10.81
C ASP A 41 -32.98 6.71 -9.80
N ALA A 42 -33.61 5.63 -10.28
CA ALA A 42 -34.05 4.54 -9.42
C ALA A 42 -32.90 3.64 -8.92
N LEU A 43 -31.81 3.53 -9.70
CA LEU A 43 -30.63 2.74 -9.34
C LEU A 43 -29.69 3.48 -8.37
N GLU A 44 -29.72 4.81 -8.35
CA GLU A 44 -28.93 5.60 -7.40
C GLU A 44 -29.51 5.54 -5.98
N ALA A 45 -30.83 5.41 -5.83
CA ALA A 45 -31.50 5.30 -4.52
C ALA A 45 -31.22 3.97 -3.78
N ASP A 46 -30.92 2.89 -4.50
CA ASP A 46 -30.55 1.59 -3.91
C ASP A 46 -29.05 1.46 -3.61
N LEU A 47 -28.25 2.49 -3.93
CA LEU A 47 -26.82 2.58 -3.62
C LEU A 47 -26.53 3.47 -2.41
N ASP A 48 -27.53 3.74 -1.56
CA ASP A 48 -27.32 4.15 -0.17
C ASP A 48 -26.68 2.99 0.60
N LEU A 49 -25.39 2.76 0.31
CA LEU A 49 -24.51 1.93 1.09
C LEU A 49 -24.61 2.48 2.52
N PRO A 50 -25.16 1.72 3.49
CA PRO A 50 -25.22 2.18 4.86
C PRO A 50 -23.78 2.54 5.22
N ASP A 51 -23.55 3.80 5.58
CA ASP A 51 -22.24 4.33 5.93
C ASP A 51 -21.54 3.25 6.73
N ALA A 52 -20.60 2.55 6.10
CA ALA A 52 -20.01 1.37 6.69
C ALA A 52 -19.38 1.90 7.96
N GLU A 53 -19.97 1.58 9.12
CA GLU A 53 -19.48 2.06 10.40
C GLU A 53 -18.06 1.53 10.53
N VAL A 54 -17.10 2.37 10.14
CA VAL A 54 -15.69 2.09 10.30
C VAL A 54 -15.52 2.04 11.80
N ARG A 55 -15.48 0.81 12.35
CA ARG A 55 -15.31 0.59 13.77
C ARG A 55 -13.97 1.24 14.12
N ASP A 56 -14.03 2.31 14.89
CA ASP A 56 -12.89 3.12 15.35
C ASP A 56 -12.11 2.33 16.43
N GLU A 57 -11.64 1.15 16.04
CA GLU A 57 -10.87 0.26 16.90
C GLU A 57 -9.40 0.70 16.86
N GLU A 58 -9.03 1.60 17.77
CA GLU A 58 -7.64 2.02 17.97
C GLU A 58 -6.80 0.86 18.49
N LEU A 59 -6.00 0.24 17.61
CA LEU A 59 -5.03 -0.76 18.02
C LEU A 59 -3.84 -0.07 18.69
N ALA A 60 -3.92 0.08 20.01
CA ALA A 60 -2.85 0.68 20.83
C ALA A 60 -1.61 -0.23 20.87
N LEU A 61 -0.72 -0.06 19.89
CA LEU A 61 0.57 -0.75 19.83
C LEU A 61 1.61 0.01 20.65
N ARG A 62 2.17 -0.66 21.66
CA ARG A 62 3.28 -0.11 22.44
C ARG A 62 4.59 -0.31 21.69
N VAL A 63 5.22 0.78 21.28
CA VAL A 63 6.60 0.75 20.75
C VAL A 63 7.57 0.64 21.91
N LEU A 64 8.33 -0.45 21.97
CA LEU A 64 9.42 -0.59 22.93
C LEU A 64 10.70 0.01 22.32
N PRO A 65 11.38 0.93 23.03
CA PRO A 65 12.68 1.41 22.58
C PRO A 65 13.70 0.28 22.61
N ARG A 66 14.75 0.42 21.81
CA ARG A 66 15.84 -0.55 21.72
C ARG A 66 16.43 -0.82 23.11
N GLN A 67 16.49 -2.08 23.52
CA GLN A 67 17.01 -2.46 24.84
C GLN A 67 18.55 -2.34 24.86
N ALA A 68 19.13 -2.11 26.05
CA ALA A 68 20.57 -1.88 26.21
C ALA A 68 21.43 -3.09 25.83
N ASP A 69 20.82 -4.27 25.83
CA ASP A 69 21.42 -5.56 25.58
C ASP A 69 21.13 -6.11 24.17
N GLU A 70 20.56 -5.29 23.27
CA GLU A 70 20.23 -5.65 21.89
C GLU A 70 21.09 -4.90 20.85
N PHE A 71 21.39 -5.55 19.72
CA PHE A 71 22.00 -4.92 18.56
C PHE A 71 21.38 -5.45 17.25
N THR A 72 21.40 -4.61 16.21
CA THR A 72 21.00 -5.00 14.86
C THR A 72 22.23 -5.43 14.07
N CYS A 73 22.21 -6.63 13.52
CA CYS A 73 23.30 -7.14 12.69
C CYS A 73 23.34 -6.40 11.34
N THR A 74 24.51 -5.93 10.91
CA THR A 74 24.66 -5.26 9.59
C THR A 74 24.62 -6.20 8.39
N SER A 75 24.73 -7.52 8.61
CA SER A 75 24.71 -8.53 7.55
C SER A 75 23.31 -9.12 7.33
N CYS A 76 22.62 -9.55 8.40
CA CYS A 76 21.29 -10.15 8.31
C CYS A 76 20.13 -9.22 8.71
N PHE A 77 20.42 -8.01 9.21
CA PHE A 77 19.44 -7.01 9.63
C PHE A 77 18.47 -7.42 10.76
N LEU A 78 18.74 -8.56 11.41
CA LEU A 78 17.98 -9.03 12.57
C LEU A 78 18.50 -8.43 13.89
N VAL A 79 17.60 -8.30 14.87
CA VAL A 79 17.93 -7.90 16.24
C VAL A 79 18.36 -9.12 17.04
N HIS A 80 19.54 -9.05 17.65
CA HIS A 80 20.08 -10.09 18.50
C HIS A 80 20.50 -9.52 19.86
N HIS A 81 20.55 -10.39 20.87
CA HIS A 81 21.16 -10.04 22.15
C HIS A 81 22.68 -9.91 21.99
N ARG A 82 23.30 -8.97 22.71
CA ARG A 82 24.75 -8.67 22.70
C ARG A 82 25.68 -9.87 22.92
N SER A 83 25.17 -10.97 23.49
CA SER A 83 25.91 -12.24 23.62
C SER A 83 26.22 -12.89 22.26
N GLN A 84 25.48 -12.54 21.21
CA GLN A 84 25.68 -13.04 19.84
C GLN A 84 26.54 -12.08 19.00
N LEU A 85 27.08 -11.00 19.58
CA LEU A 85 27.91 -10.02 18.87
C LEU A 85 29.31 -10.60 18.64
N ALA A 86 29.68 -10.83 17.39
CA ALA A 86 30.99 -11.36 17.01
C ALA A 86 32.03 -10.26 16.76
N ASP A 87 31.62 -9.15 16.11
CA ASP A 87 32.47 -7.99 15.85
C ASP A 87 31.75 -6.70 16.30
N VAL A 88 32.32 -6.03 17.30
CA VAL A 88 31.80 -4.78 17.87
C VAL A 88 31.90 -3.61 16.88
N ARG A 89 32.92 -3.59 16.01
CA ARG A 89 33.11 -2.49 15.05
C ARG A 89 32.17 -2.60 13.87
N ARG A 90 31.91 -3.81 13.41
CA ARG A 90 31.02 -4.09 12.27
C ARG A 90 29.57 -4.36 12.68
N THR A 91 29.31 -4.55 13.97
CA THR A 91 28.02 -4.97 14.52
C THR A 91 27.45 -6.18 13.77
N VAL A 92 28.21 -7.27 13.74
CA VAL A 92 27.85 -8.52 13.04
C VAL A 92 27.61 -9.63 14.06
N CYS A 93 26.57 -10.45 13.86
CA CYS A 93 26.28 -11.59 14.72
C CYS A 93 27.21 -12.79 14.46
N SER A 94 27.31 -13.72 15.41
CA SER A 94 28.10 -14.95 15.31
C SER A 94 27.84 -15.75 14.03
N ASP A 95 26.58 -15.82 13.61
CA ASP A 95 26.18 -16.62 12.45
C ASP A 95 26.59 -15.98 11.13
N CYS A 96 26.66 -14.65 11.09
CA CYS A 96 27.11 -13.89 9.91
C CYS A 96 28.64 -13.66 9.88
N ALA A 97 29.32 -13.91 10.99
CA ALA A 97 30.78 -13.83 11.09
C ALA A 97 31.47 -15.17 10.82
N ALA A 98 30.70 -16.26 10.72
CA ALA A 98 31.14 -17.60 10.38
C ALA A 98 31.46 -17.76 8.88
#